data_AF-A0AA50Y6A5-F1
#
_entry.id   AF-A0AA50Y6A5-F1
#
_cell.length_a   1.000
_cell.length_b   1.000
_cell.length_c   1.000
_cell.angle_alpha   90.00
_cell.angle_beta   90.00
_cell.angle_gamma   90.00
#
_symmetry.space_group_name_H-M   'P 1'
#
loop_
_entity.id
_entity.type
_entity.pdbx_description
1 polymer ?
#
loop_
_entity_poly.entity_id
_entity_poly.type
_entity_poly.pdbx_seq_one_letter_code
_entity_poly.pdbx_strand_id
1 'polypeptide(L)' 'DHFNYDNLDDGDHTRIVVSPKNLIDAPTIVGSQNTKPLLFEGTGLILDKDNSLVLPILTADSTAYSYN' A
#
# COMPACT_ATOMS: atom_id res chain seq x y z
N ASP A 1 0.36 -0.76 10.28
CA ASP A 1 1.76 -1.24 10.20
C ASP A 1 2.53 -0.54 11.31
N HIS A 2 3.21 -1.26 12.20
CA HIS A 2 3.92 -0.65 13.34
C HIS A 2 5.28 -0.02 12.96
N PHE A 3 5.79 -0.29 11.76
CA PHE A 3 7.08 0.25 11.31
C PHE A 3 6.94 1.46 10.39
N ASN A 4 5.89 1.49 9.56
CA ASN A 4 5.67 2.53 8.57
C ASN A 4 4.27 3.14 8.75
N TYR A 5 4.13 4.02 9.74
CA TYR A 5 2.89 4.75 10.02
C TYR A 5 3.12 6.26 10.07
N ASP A 6 2.04 7.02 9.87
CA ASP A 6 2.09 8.48 9.88
C ASP A 6 2.17 9.00 11.32
N ASN A 7 2.91 10.08 11.54
CA ASN A 7 3.04 10.67 12.88
C ASN A 7 1.78 11.40 13.38
N LEU A 8 0.82 11.64 12.47
CA LEU A 8 -0.50 12.19 12.77
C LEU A 8 -1.55 11.09 13.02
N ASP A 9 -1.12 9.85 13.20
CA ASP A 9 -1.98 8.73 13.59
C ASP A 9 -2.34 8.81 15.09
N ASP A 10 -3.52 8.31 15.45
CA ASP A 10 -4.08 8.39 16.82
C ASP A 10 -3.48 7.34 17.79
N GLY A 11 -2.50 6.55 17.35
CA GLY A 11 -1.74 5.59 18.15
C GLY A 11 -2.05 4.12 17.86
N ASP A 12 -3.03 3.87 16.99
CA ASP A 12 -3.42 2.53 16.55
C ASP A 12 -2.58 2.03 15.36
N HIS A 13 -1.75 2.89 14.77
CA HIS A 13 -0.87 2.61 13.64
C HIS A 13 -1.63 2.07 12.41
N THR A 14 -2.81 2.64 12.16
CA THR A 14 -3.74 2.26 11.09
C THR A 14 -3.51 3.09 9.83
N ARG A 15 -3.07 4.33 9.97
CA ARG A 15 -2.65 5.21 8.88
C ARG A 15 -1.21 4.90 8.48
N ILE A 16 -1.06 4.08 7.44
CA ILE A 16 0.24 3.59 6.99
C ILE A 16 0.86 4.47 5.92
N VAL A 17 2.19 4.56 5.96
CA VAL A 17 3.01 5.22 4.93
C VAL A 17 3.50 4.14 3.97
N VAL A 18 3.10 4.22 2.71
CA VAL A 18 3.46 3.25 1.67
C VAL A 18 4.53 3.86 0.77
N SER A 19 5.63 3.12 0.58
CA SER A 19 6.69 3.53 -0.33
C SER A 19 6.21 3.54 -1.80
N PRO A 20 6.56 4.56 -2.60
CA PRO A 20 6.20 4.60 -4.02
C PRO A 20 6.81 3.44 -4.83
N LYS A 21 7.85 2.78 -4.31
CA LYS A 21 8.44 1.57 -4.91
C LYS A 21 7.44 0.39 -5.01
N ASN A 22 6.39 0.41 -4.17
CA ASN A 22 5.38 -0.64 -4.12
C ASN A 22 4.17 -0.34 -5.04
N LEU A 23 4.24 0.77 -5.78
CA LEU A 23 3.30 1.12 -6.83
C LEU A 23 3.70 0.38 -8.11
N ILE A 24 2.71 -0.10 -8.87
CA ILE A 24 2.97 -0.74 -10.16
C ILE A 24 3.68 0.20 -11.15
N ASP A 25 4.64 -0.34 -11.89
CA ASP A 25 5.31 0.37 -12.99
C ASP A 25 4.46 0.32 -14.27
N ALA A 26 3.42 1.17 -14.31
CA ALA A 26 2.50 1.26 -15.44
C ALA A 26 2.02 2.71 -15.65
N PRO A 27 2.73 3.54 -16.44
CA PRO A 27 2.41 4.95 -16.59
C PRO A 27 1.00 5.25 -17.10
N THR A 28 0.40 4.33 -17.86
CA THR A 28 -0.99 4.43 -18.33
C THR A 28 -2.02 4.35 -17.19
N ILE A 29 -1.66 3.70 -16.07
CA ILE A 29 -2.54 3.51 -14.90
C ILE A 29 -2.23 4.55 -13.82
N VAL A 30 -0.94 4.72 -13.50
CA VAL A 30 -0.49 5.55 -12.36
C VAL A 30 -0.01 6.94 -12.77
N GLY A 31 0.00 7.26 -14.06
CA GLY A 31 0.53 8.51 -14.59
C GLY A 31 2.05 8.56 -14.55
N SER A 32 2.62 9.76 -14.45
CA SER A 32 4.06 9.92 -14.23
C SER A 32 4.47 9.29 -12.90
N GLN A 33 5.60 8.57 -12.89
CA GLN A 33 6.07 7.84 -11.72
C GLN A 33 6.09 8.73 -10.46
N ASN A 34 5.34 8.31 -9.44
CA ASN A 34 5.30 9.04 -8.17
C ASN A 34 6.59 8.75 -7.40
N THR A 35 7.22 9.80 -6.89
CA THR A 35 8.44 9.70 -6.07
C THR A 35 8.19 9.96 -4.59
N LYS A 36 6.97 10.36 -4.23
CA LYS A 36 6.57 10.68 -2.86
C LYS A 36 5.88 9.48 -2.19
N PRO A 37 6.08 9.29 -0.88
CA PRO A 37 5.28 8.34 -0.10
C PRO A 37 3.79 8.60 -0.21
N LEU A 38 3.01 7.52 -0.16
CA LEU A 38 1.55 7.55 -0.15
C LEU A 38 1.06 7.27 1.27
N LEU A 39 -0.03 7.92 1.66
CA LEU A 39 -0.74 7.61 2.90
C LEU A 39 -1.97 6.77 2.59
N PHE A 40 -2.20 5.73 3.37
CA PHE A 40 -3.35 4.86 3.23
C PHE A 40 -3.91 4.50 4.60
N GLU A 41 -5.23 4.53 4.72
CA GLU A 41 -5.97 4.08 5.89
C GLU A 41 -7.19 3.31 5.40
N GLY A 42 -7.29 2.04 5.79
CA GLY A 42 -8.32 1.13 5.30
C GLY A 42 -7.94 -0.34 5.43
N THR A 43 -8.75 -1.21 4.83
CA THR A 43 -8.60 -2.66 4.93
C THR A 43 -7.69 -3.22 3.83
N GLY A 44 -6.80 -4.15 4.21
CA GLY A 44 -5.99 -4.91 3.25
C GLY A 44 -6.81 -5.96 2.52
N LEU A 45 -6.54 -6.14 1.23
CA LEU A 45 -7.15 -7.18 0.39
C LEU A 45 -6.10 -8.20 -0.02
N ILE A 46 -6.49 -9.48 -0.07
CA ILE A 46 -5.65 -10.56 -0.61
C ILE A 46 -6.16 -10.89 -2.01
N LEU A 47 -5.21 -11.08 -2.93
CA LEU A 47 -5.48 -11.40 -4.32
C LEU A 47 -5.36 -12.91 -4.54
N ASP A 48 -6.20 -13.44 -5.43
CA ASP A 48 -6.03 -14.77 -5.98
C ASP A 48 -4.83 -14.77 -6.94
N LYS A 49 -3.79 -15.54 -6.60
CA LYS A 49 -2.53 -15.59 -7.36
C LYS A 49 -2.70 -16.33 -8.70
N ASP A 50 -3.74 -17.15 -8.84
CA ASP A 50 -3.98 -17.94 -10.04
C ASP A 50 -4.82 -17.16 -11.07
N ASN A 51 -5.38 -16.01 -10.69
CA ASN A 51 -6.17 -15.17 -11.59
C ASN A 51 -5.28 -14.22 -12.41
N SER A 52 -5.03 -14.58 -13.67
CA SER A 52 -4.21 -13.80 -14.60
C SER A 52 -4.77 -12.43 -14.99
N LEU A 53 -6.02 -12.11 -14.62
CA LEU A 53 -6.67 -10.83 -14.92
C LEU A 53 -6.56 -9.82 -13.76
N VAL A 54 -6.07 -10.25 -12.59
CA VAL A 54 -5.92 -9.38 -11.44
C VAL A 54 -4.59 -8.63 -11.50
N LEU A 55 -4.64 -7.32 -11.24
CA LEU A 55 -3.47 -6.44 -11.27
C LEU A 55 -3.31 -5.71 -9.92
N PRO A 56 -2.28 -6.04 -9.11
CA PRO A 56 -1.98 -5.27 -7.91
C PRO A 56 -1.45 -3.89 -8.29
N ILE A 57 -2.19 -2.82 -7.96
CA ILE A 57 -1.78 -1.45 -8.26
C ILE A 57 -0.84 -0.89 -7.18
N LEU A 58 -1.15 -1.15 -5.91
CA LEU A 58 -0.39 -0.71 -4.76
C LEU A 58 -0.34 -1.85 -3.74
N THR A 59 0.84 -2.15 -3.23
CA THR A 59 1.05 -3.12 -2.15
C THR A 59 1.67 -2.46 -0.93
N ALA A 60 1.37 -2.98 0.27
CA ALA A 60 2.00 -2.48 1.49
C ALA A 60 3.42 -3.07 1.66
N ASP A 61 4.22 -2.46 2.53
CA ASP A 61 5.52 -3.04 2.90
C ASP A 61 5.36 -4.38 3.64
N SER A 62 6.41 -5.21 3.64
CA SER A 62 6.36 -6.58 4.19
C SER A 62 6.12 -6.66 5.70
N THR A 63 6.20 -5.52 6.40
CA THR A 63 5.89 -5.36 7.82
C THR A 63 4.40 -5.15 8.10
N ALA A 64 3.62 -4.82 7.06
CA ALA A 64 2.19 -4.58 7.19
C ALA A 64 1.40 -5.89 7.30
N TYR A 65 0.39 -5.88 8.18
CA TYR A 65 -0.55 -6.97 8.38
C TYR A 65 -1.94 -6.39 8.66
N SER A 66 -2.99 -7.16 8.43
CA SER A 66 -4.38 -6.79 8.70
C SER A 66 -5.01 -7.86 9.58
N TYR A 67 -5.52 -7.46 10.75
CA TYR A 67 -6.08 -8.34 11.77
C TYR A 67 -7.13 -7.59 12.60
N ASN A 68 -7.86 -8.32 13.44
CA ASN A 68 -8.78 -7.81 14.47
C ASN A 68 -8.44 -8.51 15.79
#